data_AF-A0A9X6XDJ1-F1
#
_entry.id   AF-A0A9X6XDJ1-F1
#
_cell.length_a   1.000
_cell.length_b   1.000
_cell.length_c   1.000
_cell.angle_alpha   90.00
_cell.angle_beta   90.00
_cell.angle_gamma   90.00
#
_symmetry.space_group_name_H-M   'P 1'
#
loop_
_entity.id
_entity.type
_entity.pdbx_description
1 polymer ?
#
loop_
_entity_poly.entity_id
_entity_poly.type
_entity_poly.pdbx_seq_one_letter_code
_entity_poly.pdbx_strand_id
1 'polypeptide(L)' 'MLKPDQQKEIGDYIATPEGRLHFSGEDTSSIPGWMQGAIESGIRVAYELTSMLNNNLTNMS' A
#
# COMPACT_ATOMS: atom_id res chain seq x y z
N MET A 1 -15.40 -7.48 6.34
CA MET A 1 -15.69 -8.21 5.09
C MET A 1 -16.21 -7.21 4.07
N LEU A 2 -15.54 -7.09 2.93
CA LEU A 2 -16.02 -6.28 1.81
C LEU A 2 -17.38 -6.80 1.33
N LYS A 3 -18.25 -5.93 0.80
CA LYS A 3 -19.50 -6.36 0.16
C LYS A 3 -19.15 -7.13 -1.14
N PRO A 4 -20.09 -7.94 -1.67
CA PRO A 4 -19.91 -8.58 -2.97
C PRO A 4 -19.45 -7.58 -4.03
N ASP A 5 -18.51 -8.01 -4.88
CA ASP A 5 -17.89 -7.25 -5.98
C ASP A 5 -17.08 -6.00 -5.62
N GLN A 6 -17.16 -5.46 -4.39
CA GLN A 6 -16.32 -4.33 -3.98
C GLN A 6 -14.83 -4.60 -4.19
N GLN A 7 -14.36 -5.81 -3.91
CA GLN A 7 -12.96 -6.14 -4.12
C GLN A 7 -12.54 -6.04 -5.59
N LYS A 8 -13.43 -6.31 -6.55
CA LYS A 8 -13.15 -6.13 -7.98
C LYS A 8 -13.14 -4.66 -8.38
N GLU A 9 -14.01 -3.87 -7.76
CA GLU A 9 -14.17 -2.45 -8.10
C GLU A 9 -13.05 -1.58 -7.50
N ILE A 10 -12.62 -1.87 -6.27
CA ILE A 10 -11.69 -1.02 -5.52
C ILE A 10 -10.36 -1.70 -5.18
N GLY A 11 -10.22 -3.01 -5.36
CA GLY A 11 -9.03 -3.76 -4.95
C GLY A 11 -7.74 -3.24 -5.57
N ASP A 12 -7.78 -2.85 -6.84
CA ASP A 12 -6.61 -2.31 -7.54
C ASP A 12 -6.23 -0.91 -7.04
N TYR A 13 -7.17 -0.17 -6.45
CA TYR A 13 -6.99 1.20 -6.00
C TYR A 13 -6.68 1.32 -4.51
N ILE A 14 -7.10 0.34 -3.69
CA ILE A 14 -7.05 0.43 -2.23
C ILE A 14 -5.63 0.58 -1.66
N ALA A 15 -4.63 0.11 -2.40
CA ALA A 15 -3.21 0.23 -2.05
C ALA A 15 -2.53 1.45 -2.66
N THR A 16 -3.23 2.24 -3.49
CA THR A 16 -2.64 3.41 -4.18
C THR A 16 -2.31 4.50 -3.16
N PRO A 17 -1.05 4.95 -3.06
CA PRO A 17 -0.68 6.06 -2.19
C PRO A 17 -1.27 7.39 -2.66
N GLU A 18 -1.64 8.25 -1.72
CA GLU A 18 -2.16 9.60 -1.98
C GLU A 18 -1.19 10.66 -1.43
N GLY A 19 -0.31 11.15 -2.29
CA GLY A 19 0.75 12.09 -1.90
C GLY A 19 1.76 11.44 -0.94
N ARG A 20 1.76 11.87 0.33
CA ARG A 20 2.61 11.31 1.40
C ARG A 20 1.87 10.30 2.29
N LEU A 21 0.61 10.01 1.98
CA LEU A 21 -0.20 9.04 2.70
C LEU A 21 -0.10 7.69 2.00
N HIS A 22 0.39 6.68 2.72
CA HIS A 22 0.55 5.32 2.22
C HIS A 22 -0.34 4.37 3.01
N PHE A 23 -1.00 3.44 2.32
CA PHE A 23 -1.95 2.51 2.92
C PHE A 23 -1.34 1.10 3.07
N SER A 24 -1.47 0.56 4.28
CA SER A 24 -1.00 -0.78 4.68
C SER A 24 -2.10 -1.53 5.43
N GLY A 25 -1.92 -2.83 5.63
CA GLY A 25 -2.89 -3.73 6.23
C GLY A 25 -3.31 -4.83 5.27
N GLU A 26 -3.92 -5.90 5.79
CA GLU A 26 -4.25 -7.09 4.99
C GLU A 26 -5.16 -6.78 3.79
N ASP A 27 -6.09 -5.83 3.93
CA ASP A 27 -7.01 -5.42 2.87
C ASP A 27 -6.29 -4.70 1.72
N THR A 28 -5.06 -4.23 1.95
CA THR A 28 -4.20 -3.59 0.94
C THR A 28 -3.16 -4.54 0.35
N SER A 29 -3.30 -5.84 0.62
CA SER A 29 -2.35 -6.87 0.20
C SER A 29 -2.94 -7.80 -0.84
N SER A 30 -2.08 -8.65 -1.41
CA SER A 30 -2.51 -9.70 -2.33
C SER A 30 -3.30 -10.83 -1.64
N ILE A 31 -3.28 -10.91 -0.29
CA ILE A 31 -3.91 -11.98 0.49
C ILE A 31 -4.68 -11.39 1.69
N PRO A 32 -5.85 -10.75 1.47
CA PRO A 32 -6.71 -10.26 2.55
C PRO A 32 -7.27 -11.39 3.42
N GLY A 33 -7.58 -11.10 4.69
CA GLY A 33 -8.04 -12.07 5.69
C GLY A 33 -6.92 -12.81 6.44
N TRP A 34 -5.65 -12.55 6.15
CA TRP A 34 -4.50 -13.24 6.72
C TRP A 34 -3.41 -12.29 7.21
N MET A 35 -2.76 -12.65 8.33
CA MET A 35 -1.61 -11.91 8.87
C MET A 35 -0.48 -11.69 7.87
N GLN A 36 -0.25 -12.65 6.96
CA GLN A 36 0.75 -12.52 5.90
C GLN A 36 0.52 -11.29 5.02
N GLY A 37 -0.74 -11.00 4.70
CA GLY A 37 -1.11 -9.83 3.91
C GLY A 37 -0.76 -8.51 4.61
N ALA A 38 -0.99 -8.45 5.93
CA ALA A 38 -0.59 -7.28 6.73
C ALA A 38 0.95 -7.10 6.76
N ILE A 39 1.71 -8.19 6.81
CA ILE A 39 3.18 -8.14 6.78
C ILE A 39 3.69 -7.68 5.41
N GLU A 40 3.19 -8.27 4.33
CA GLU A 40 3.55 -7.93 2.95
C GLU A 40 3.32 -6.45 2.64
N SER A 41 2.11 -5.96 2.95
CA SER A 41 1.76 -4.55 2.75
C SER A 41 2.60 -3.59 3.60
N GLY A 42 2.93 -3.98 4.84
CA GLY A 42 3.83 -3.20 5.70
C GLY A 42 5.23 -3.04 5.13
N ILE A 43 5.80 -4.13 4.61
CA ILE A 43 7.12 -4.11 3.95
C ILE A 43 7.07 -3.22 2.70
N ARG A 44 6.04 -3.37 1.87
CA ARG A 44 5.84 -2.53 0.67
C ARG A 44 5.85 -1.04 1.02
N VAL A 45 5.03 -0.63 1.99
CA VAL A 45 4.94 0.79 2.40
C VAL A 45 6.28 1.32 2.92
N ALA A 46 7.05 0.52 3.66
CA ALA A 46 8.38 0.94 4.10
C ALA A 46 9.33 1.24 2.92
N TYR A 47 9.26 0.43 1.85
CA TYR A 47 10.02 0.69 0.61
C TYR A 47 9.53 1.94 -0.12
N GLU A 48 8.21 2.15 -0.22
CA GLU A 48 7.63 3.34 -0.85
C GLU A 48 8.11 4.62 -0.18
N LEU A 49 8.08 4.67 1.16
CA LEU A 49 8.57 5.81 1.94
C LEU A 49 10.06 6.05 1.72
N THR A 50 10.87 4.99 1.71
CA THR A 50 12.31 5.09 1.48
C THR A 50 12.61 5.63 0.08
N SER A 51 11.91 5.13 -0.94
CA SER A 51 12.05 5.61 -2.31
C SER A 51 11.64 7.09 -2.43
N MET A 52 10.52 7.48 -1.81
CA MET A 52 10.06 8.87 -1.80
C MET A 52 11.08 9.80 -1.14
N LEU A 53 11.67 9.40 -0.01
CA LEU A 53 12.70 10.20 0.66
C LEU A 53 13.95 10.37 -0.21
N ASN A 54 14.42 9.30 -0.84
CA ASN A 54 15.58 9.35 -1.73
C ASN A 54 15.34 10.26 -2.94
N ASN A 55 14.16 10.19 -3.56
CA ASN A 55 13.80 11.07 -4.67
C ASN A 55 13.77 12.55 -4.26
N ASN A 56 13.32 12.85 -3.03
CA ASN A 56 13.36 14.22 -2.53
C ASN A 56 14.80 14.73 -2.34
N LEU A 57 15.71 13.88 -1.88
CA LEU A 57 17.12 14.23 -1.73
C LEU A 57 17.80 14.47 -3.09
N THR A 58 17.52 13.66 -4.11
CA THR A 58 18.06 13.85 -5.45
C THR A 58 17.49 15.08 -6.17
N ASN A 59 16.25 15.47 -5.87
CA ASN A 59 15.63 16.66 -6.47
C ASN A 59 16.06 17.97 -5.79
N MET A 60 16.83 17.90 -4.71
CA MET A 60 17.39 19.06 -4.00
C MET A 60 18.85 19.36 -4.36
N SER A 61 19.53 18.45 -5.06
CA SER A 61 20.93 18.59 -5.54
C SER A 61 20.99 19.05 -6.99
#